data_AF-A0A916VAY5-F1
#
_entry.id   AF-A0A916VAY5-F1
#
_cell.length_a   1.000
_cell.length_b   1.000
_cell.length_c   1.000
_cell.angle_alpha   90.00
_cell.angle_beta   90.00
_cell.angle_gamma   90.00
#
_symmetry.space_group_name_H-M   'P 1'
#
loop_
_entity.id
_entity.type
_entity.pdbx_description
1 polymer ?
#
loop_
_entity_poly.entity_id
_entity_poly.type
_entity_poly.pdbx_seq_one_letter_code
_entity_poly.pdbx_strand_id
1 'polypeptide(L)'
;MHSCLDENVKFSDFAFKIQGNQVKAMWHWFCVPYPSRKKPVDIPEFEIIQSSGDVVVAKYRVKYLYGDKQRPVDYFIKASFVIQNDKIVEQKDTFSTILPSKFTEMALGFPLQILALTPLTMSLLRVLVQKTAAKKLNQFMKEKGY
;
A
#
# COMPACT_ATOMS: atom_id res chain seq x y z
N MET A 1 -6.06 14.27 4.05
CA MET A 1 -4.76 13.57 3.92
C MET A 1 -3.73 14.36 3.13
N HIS A 2 -4.01 14.81 1.90
CA HIS A 2 -2.97 15.52 1.10
C HIS A 2 -2.41 16.76 1.79
N SER A 3 -3.21 17.46 2.61
CA SER A 3 -2.76 18.58 3.44
C SER A 3 -1.70 18.21 4.49
N CYS A 4 -1.58 16.93 4.86
CA CYS A 4 -0.61 16.43 5.82
C CYS A 4 0.67 15.91 5.15
N LEU A 5 0.71 15.84 3.81
CA LEU A 5 1.84 15.33 3.06
C LEU A 5 2.74 16.48 2.60
N ASP A 6 4.05 16.28 2.68
CA ASP A 6 5.01 17.15 2.04
C ASP A 6 4.90 17.08 0.50
N GLU A 7 5.35 18.12 -0.20
CA GLU A 7 5.35 18.15 -1.67
C GLU A 7 6.21 17.04 -2.28
N ASN A 8 7.33 16.72 -1.63
CA ASN A 8 8.30 15.70 -2.04
C ASN A 8 8.22 14.43 -1.18
N VAL A 9 7.07 14.19 -0.55
CA VAL A 9 6.86 13.02 0.31
C VAL A 9 7.29 11.72 -0.38
N LYS A 10 8.00 10.85 0.35
CA LYS A 10 8.43 9.53 -0.12
C LYS A 10 7.55 8.46 0.49
N PHE A 11 7.13 7.50 -0.33
CA PHE A 11 6.41 6.32 0.14
C PHE A 11 7.11 5.05 -0.32
N SER A 12 7.26 4.09 0.58
CA SER A 12 7.75 2.76 0.23
C SER A 12 7.05 1.65 0.98
N ASP A 13 6.73 0.59 0.25
CA ASP A 13 6.24 -0.67 0.80
C ASP A 13 6.73 -1.84 -0.08
N PHE A 14 6.01 -2.97 -0.05
CA PHE A 14 6.30 -4.09 -0.93
C PHE A 14 6.02 -3.79 -2.41
N ALA A 15 4.93 -3.07 -2.70
CA ALA A 15 4.38 -2.82 -4.03
C ALA A 15 4.82 -1.48 -4.66
N PHE A 16 5.28 -0.52 -3.86
CA PHE A 16 5.56 0.84 -4.26
C PHE A 16 6.90 1.32 -3.72
N LYS A 17 7.57 2.13 -4.54
CA LYS A 17 8.66 3.02 -4.16
C LYS A 17 8.46 4.28 -5.00
N ILE A 18 7.73 5.25 -4.45
CA ILE A 18 7.16 6.39 -5.18
C ILE A 18 7.36 7.69 -4.40
N GLN A 19 7.19 8.83 -5.07
CA GLN A 19 7.39 10.15 -4.47
C GLN A 19 6.43 11.22 -4.98
N GLY A 20 6.23 12.27 -4.18
CA GLY A 20 5.46 13.46 -4.51
C GLY A 20 4.03 13.17 -4.98
N ASN A 21 3.67 13.62 -6.19
CA ASN A 21 2.32 13.44 -6.74
C ASN A 21 1.90 11.97 -6.84
N GLN A 22 2.83 11.04 -7.03
CA GLN A 22 2.50 9.61 -7.05
C GLN A 22 1.96 9.14 -5.69
N VAL A 23 2.50 9.66 -4.58
CA VAL A 23 2.01 9.35 -3.22
C VAL A 23 0.62 9.93 -3.02
N LYS A 24 0.40 11.17 -3.44
CA LYS A 24 -0.91 11.83 -3.38
C LYS A 24 -1.95 11.04 -4.19
N ALA A 25 -1.59 10.63 -5.41
CA ALA A 25 -2.44 9.83 -6.28
C ALA A 25 -2.73 8.45 -5.70
N MET A 26 -1.74 7.77 -5.11
CA MET A 26 -1.93 6.47 -4.49
C MET A 26 -2.94 6.53 -3.33
N TRP A 27 -2.82 7.53 -2.44
CA TRP A 27 -3.77 7.69 -1.35
C TRP A 27 -5.17 8.04 -1.84
N HIS A 28 -5.30 8.93 -2.82
CA HIS A 28 -6.58 9.20 -3.45
C HIS A 28 -7.16 7.92 -4.08
N TRP A 29 -6.33 7.15 -4.76
CA TRP A 29 -6.73 5.89 -5.36
C TRP A 29 -7.32 4.94 -4.32
N PHE A 30 -6.78 4.84 -3.11
CA PHE A 30 -7.35 4.01 -2.03
C PHE A 30 -8.70 4.52 -1.49
N CYS A 31 -8.96 5.83 -1.54
CA CYS A 31 -10.17 6.45 -1.03
C CYS A 31 -11.37 6.41 -2.00
N VAL A 32 -11.20 5.94 -3.24
CA VAL A 32 -12.27 5.91 -4.24
C VAL A 32 -12.56 4.50 -4.76
N PRO A 33 -13.77 4.25 -5.29
CA PRO A 33 -14.04 3.03 -6.06
C PRO A 33 -13.10 2.90 -7.27
N TYR A 34 -12.69 1.67 -7.56
CA TYR A 34 -11.84 1.31 -8.70
C TYR A 34 -12.29 -0.05 -9.27
N PRO A 35 -12.05 -0.40 -10.56
CA PRO A 35 -12.52 -1.66 -11.13
C PRO A 35 -12.15 -2.91 -10.31
N SER A 36 -10.91 -2.98 -9.78
CA SER A 36 -10.47 -4.10 -8.94
C SER A 36 -10.89 -3.98 -7.46
N ARG A 37 -11.52 -2.88 -7.04
CA ARG A 37 -11.95 -2.62 -5.66
C ARG A 37 -13.17 -1.68 -5.68
N LYS A 38 -14.37 -2.24 -5.68
CA LYS A 38 -15.63 -1.53 -5.89
C LYS A 38 -16.01 -0.54 -4.77
N LYS A 39 -15.32 -0.60 -3.63
CA LYS A 39 -15.48 0.30 -2.49
C LYS A 39 -14.12 0.90 -2.09
N PRO A 40 -14.08 2.04 -1.41
CA PRO A 40 -12.86 2.54 -0.77
C PRO A 40 -12.23 1.52 0.18
N VAL A 41 -10.93 1.66 0.43
CA VAL A 41 -10.24 0.91 1.48
C VAL A 41 -10.72 1.41 2.84
N ASP A 42 -10.97 0.48 3.76
CA ASP A 42 -11.36 0.76 5.14
C ASP A 42 -10.16 0.61 6.08
N ILE A 43 -10.08 1.49 7.08
CA ILE A 43 -9.07 1.48 8.14
C ILE A 43 -9.81 1.53 9.48
N PRO A 44 -10.36 0.40 9.95
CA PRO A 44 -11.28 0.39 11.10
C PRO A 44 -10.58 0.65 12.44
N GLU A 45 -9.27 0.40 12.52
CA GLU A 45 -8.49 0.55 13.75
C GLU A 45 -7.06 0.98 13.44
N PHE A 46 -6.52 1.85 14.28
CA PHE A 46 -5.13 2.24 14.29
C PHE A 46 -4.66 2.53 15.72
N GLU A 47 -3.37 2.32 15.96
CA GLU A 47 -2.69 2.64 17.21
C GLU A 47 -1.31 3.25 16.91
N ILE A 48 -0.91 4.25 17.69
CA ILE A 48 0.46 4.77 17.67
C ILE A 48 1.26 3.93 18.67
N ILE A 49 2.27 3.21 18.19
CA ILE A 49 3.07 2.30 19.02
C ILE A 49 4.41 2.91 19.45
N GLN A 50 4.87 3.95 18.77
CA GLN A 50 6.09 4.68 19.12
C GLN A 50 6.04 6.11 18.58
N SER A 51 6.54 7.07 19.35
CA SER A 51 6.77 8.44 18.89
C SER A 51 8.08 8.93 19.52
N SER A 52 9.07 9.29 18.71
CA SER A 52 10.37 9.77 19.18
C SER A 52 10.96 10.78 18.19
N GLY A 53 11.08 12.04 18.62
CA GLY A 53 11.46 13.14 17.74
C GLY A 53 10.54 13.22 16.53
N ASP A 54 11.15 13.28 15.34
CA ASP A 54 10.44 13.37 14.05
C ASP A 54 9.88 12.02 13.57
N VAL A 55 10.10 10.92 14.30
CA VAL A 55 9.70 9.58 13.88
C VAL A 55 8.49 9.10 14.67
N VAL A 56 7.45 8.74 13.94
CA VAL A 56 6.23 8.12 14.49
C VAL A 56 6.05 6.74 13.88
N VAL A 57 5.75 5.75 14.71
CA VAL A 57 5.41 4.40 14.26
C VAL A 57 3.98 4.10 14.68
N ALA A 58 3.16 3.73 13.72
CA ALA A 58 1.79 3.31 13.94
C ALA A 58 1.55 1.89 13.41
N LYS A 59 0.53 1.25 13.94
CA LYS A 59 -0.02 0.01 13.41
C LYS A 59 -1.48 0.24 13.09
N TYR A 60 -1.92 -0.18 11.90
CA TYR A 60 -3.32 -0.03 11.50
C TYR A 60 -3.81 -1.24 10.72
N ARG A 61 -5.11 -1.53 10.85
CA ARG A 61 -5.77 -2.61 10.12
C ARG A 61 -6.34 -2.08 8.83
N VAL A 62 -6.17 -2.84 7.76
CA VAL A 62 -6.69 -2.54 6.43
C VAL A 62 -7.72 -3.59 6.06
N LYS A 63 -8.90 -3.15 5.64
CA LYS A 63 -10.00 -4.04 5.24
C LYS A 63 -10.64 -3.60 3.93
N TYR A 64 -10.76 -4.49 2.95
CA TYR A 64 -11.48 -4.22 1.69
C TYR A 64 -11.82 -5.50 0.93
N LEU A 65 -12.58 -5.37 -0.17
CA LEU A 65 -12.88 -6.46 -1.10
C LEU A 65 -12.10 -6.25 -2.42
N TYR A 66 -11.43 -7.28 -2.91
CA TYR A 66 -10.54 -7.18 -4.07
C TYR A 66 -10.86 -8.17 -5.21
N GLY A 67 -10.65 -7.69 -6.44
CA GLY A 67 -10.82 -8.45 -7.68
C GLY A 67 -12.28 -8.72 -8.04
N ASP A 68 -12.51 -9.40 -9.17
CA ASP A 68 -13.86 -9.63 -9.69
C ASP A 68 -14.73 -10.47 -8.75
N LYS A 69 -14.09 -11.44 -8.06
CA LYS A 69 -14.71 -12.28 -7.03
C LYS A 69 -14.91 -11.58 -5.68
N GLN A 70 -14.51 -10.31 -5.55
CA GLN A 70 -14.65 -9.51 -4.32
C GLN A 70 -14.13 -10.24 -3.07
N ARG A 71 -12.91 -10.80 -3.17
CA ARG A 71 -12.30 -11.55 -2.06
C ARG A 71 -12.00 -10.61 -0.89
N PRO A 72 -12.30 -10.99 0.36
CA PRO A 72 -11.97 -10.17 1.51
C PRO A 72 -10.46 -10.10 1.71
N VAL A 73 -9.98 -8.89 1.95
CA VAL A 73 -8.61 -8.58 2.33
C VAL A 73 -8.66 -7.93 3.69
N ASP A 74 -7.93 -8.49 4.66
CA ASP A 74 -7.93 -8.06 6.05
C ASP A 74 -6.56 -8.31 6.67
N TYR A 75 -5.83 -7.25 7.01
CA TYR A 75 -4.47 -7.36 7.53
C TYR A 75 -3.99 -6.12 8.28
N PHE A 76 -2.89 -6.29 9.02
CA PHE A 76 -2.23 -5.19 9.72
C PHE A 76 -1.00 -4.69 8.98
N ILE A 77 -0.84 -3.37 8.96
CA ILE A 77 0.35 -2.66 8.49
C ILE A 77 1.03 -2.05 9.71
N LYS A 78 2.36 -2.22 9.80
CA LYS A 78 3.23 -1.40 10.63
C LYS A 78 3.83 -0.32 9.76
N ALA A 79 3.45 0.93 10.00
CA ALA A 79 3.90 2.09 9.25
C ALA A 79 4.83 2.97 10.09
N SER A 80 5.92 3.41 9.48
CA SER A 80 6.85 4.39 10.03
C SER A 80 6.71 5.68 9.25
N PHE A 81 6.56 6.79 9.95
CA PHE A 81 6.43 8.12 9.41
C PHE A 81 7.59 8.98 9.90
N VAL A 82 8.15 9.79 9.00
CA VAL A 82 9.02 10.90 9.35
C VAL A 82 8.23 12.19 9.14
N ILE A 83 8.13 13.00 10.18
CA ILE A 83 7.36 14.24 10.22
C ILE A 83 8.32 15.40 10.38
N GLN A 84 8.25 16.37 9.49
CA GLN A 84 9.03 17.61 9.54
C GLN A 84 8.13 18.78 9.17
N ASN A 85 8.21 19.89 9.90
CA ASN A 85 7.38 21.08 9.69
C ASN A 85 5.87 20.74 9.58
N ASP A 86 5.39 19.87 10.48
CA ASP A 86 4.00 19.37 10.52
C ASP A 86 3.53 18.64 9.24
N LYS A 87 4.47 18.18 8.41
CA LYS A 87 4.22 17.39 7.20
C LYS A 87 4.90 16.03 7.28
N ILE A 88 4.24 15.02 6.73
CA ILE A 88 4.83 13.71 6.49
C ILE A 88 5.76 13.84 5.29
N VAL A 89 7.06 13.70 5.51
CA VAL A 89 8.11 13.72 4.46
C VAL A 89 8.47 12.32 4.00
N GLU A 90 8.29 11.31 4.85
CA GLU A 90 8.51 9.91 4.50
C GLU A 90 7.51 9.00 5.19
N GLN A 91 7.00 8.02 4.45
CA GLN A 91 6.22 6.92 4.98
C GLN A 91 6.79 5.59 4.47
N LYS A 92 6.97 4.64 5.40
CA LYS A 92 7.43 3.29 5.10
C LYS A 92 6.51 2.27 5.75
N ASP A 93 5.88 1.46 4.92
CA ASP A 93 4.92 0.45 5.34
C ASP A 93 5.52 -0.96 5.27
N THR A 94 5.30 -1.72 6.34
CA THR A 94 5.74 -3.11 6.46
C THR A 94 4.55 -3.99 6.82
N PHE A 95 4.34 -5.06 6.06
CA PHE A 95 3.27 -6.02 6.30
C PHE A 95 3.74 -7.01 7.37
N SER A 96 3.32 -6.80 8.63
CA SER A 96 3.82 -7.57 9.78
C SER A 96 3.25 -8.99 9.88
N THR A 97 2.20 -9.33 9.13
CA THR A 97 1.32 -10.46 9.52
C THR A 97 0.89 -11.37 8.36
N ILE A 98 1.31 -11.08 7.12
CA ILE A 98 0.91 -11.88 5.96
C ILE A 98 2.10 -12.70 5.44
N LEU A 99 1.97 -14.03 5.51
CA LEU A 99 2.82 -14.94 4.72
C LEU A 99 2.69 -14.56 3.24
N PRO A 100 3.78 -14.52 2.46
CA PRO A 100 3.74 -14.22 1.02
C PRO A 100 2.69 -15.05 0.26
N SER A 101 2.43 -16.28 0.69
CA SER A 101 1.37 -17.16 0.19
C SER A 101 -0.04 -16.59 0.43
N LYS A 102 -0.35 -16.10 1.62
CA LYS A 102 -1.64 -15.46 1.96
C LYS A 102 -1.82 -14.14 1.20
N PHE A 103 -0.77 -13.35 1.01
CA PHE A 103 -0.85 -12.14 0.17
C PHE A 103 -1.16 -12.50 -1.29
N THR A 104 -0.46 -13.50 -1.82
CA THR A 104 -0.64 -13.98 -3.20
C THR A 104 -2.04 -14.55 -3.42
N GLU A 105 -2.57 -15.30 -2.44
CA GLU A 105 -3.95 -15.80 -2.45
C GLU A 105 -4.99 -14.66 -2.49
N MET A 106 -4.79 -13.62 -1.67
CA MET A 106 -5.67 -12.45 -1.61
C MET A 106 -5.57 -11.55 -2.85
N ALA A 107 -4.36 -11.32 -3.36
CA ALA A 107 -4.08 -10.30 -4.37
C ALA A 107 -4.04 -10.82 -5.82
N LEU A 108 -3.74 -12.10 -6.05
CA LEU A 108 -3.47 -12.64 -7.40
C LEU A 108 -4.33 -13.86 -7.76
N GLY A 109 -4.86 -14.59 -6.77
CA GLY A 109 -5.57 -15.86 -6.98
C GLY A 109 -4.66 -17.01 -7.45
N PHE A 110 -5.19 -18.22 -7.53
CA PHE A 110 -4.54 -19.39 -8.16
C PHE A 110 -4.41 -19.12 -9.67
N PRO A 111 -3.19 -19.01 -10.23
CA PRO A 111 -2.15 -20.05 -10.21
C PRO A 111 -0.77 -19.62 -9.67
N LEU A 112 -0.66 -18.47 -9.02
CA LEU A 112 0.64 -17.85 -8.67
C LEU A 112 1.23 -18.25 -7.31
N GLN A 113 0.54 -19.12 -6.55
CA GLN A 113 0.98 -19.57 -5.22
C GLN A 113 2.35 -20.27 -5.24
N ILE A 114 2.72 -20.87 -6.37
CA ILE A 114 4.00 -21.57 -6.57
C ILE A 114 5.19 -20.58 -6.57
N LEU A 115 4.96 -19.30 -6.89
CA LEU A 115 6.01 -18.27 -6.92
C LEU A 115 6.31 -17.63 -5.55
N ALA A 116 5.65 -18.06 -4.47
CA ALA A 116 5.91 -17.56 -3.12
C ALA A 116 6.79 -18.50 -2.27
N LEU A 117 7.29 -19.59 -2.85
CA LEU A 117 7.90 -20.71 -2.12
C LEU A 117 9.40 -20.56 -1.83
N THR A 118 10.15 -19.75 -2.58
CA THR A 118 11.61 -19.59 -2.38
C THR A 118 12.03 -18.11 -2.39
N PRO A 119 13.19 -17.73 -1.81
CA PRO A 119 13.68 -16.34 -1.82
C PRO A 119 13.83 -15.76 -3.23
N LEU A 120 14.22 -16.59 -4.20
CA LEU A 120 14.32 -16.22 -5.62
C LEU A 120 12.96 -15.89 -6.22
N THR A 121 11.95 -16.73 -5.98
CA THR A 121 10.61 -16.52 -6.51
C THR A 121 9.89 -15.37 -5.82
N MET A 122 10.20 -15.11 -4.55
CA MET A 122 9.74 -13.92 -3.81
C MET A 122 10.25 -12.62 -4.41
N SER A 123 11.51 -12.58 -4.86
CA SER A 123 12.07 -11.41 -5.56
C SER A 123 11.34 -11.16 -6.90
N LEU A 124 11.10 -12.20 -7.69
CA LEU A 124 10.35 -12.11 -8.94
C LEU A 124 8.91 -11.65 -8.70
N LEU A 125 8.25 -12.21 -7.68
CA LEU A 125 6.90 -11.81 -7.27
C LEU A 125 6.86 -10.33 -6.91
N ARG A 126 7.83 -9.83 -6.15
CA ARG A 126 7.93 -8.41 -5.81
C ARG A 126 8.00 -7.54 -7.05
N VAL A 127 8.86 -7.89 -8.02
CA VAL A 127 8.99 -7.15 -9.28
C VAL A 127 7.68 -7.14 -10.07
N LEU A 128 6.97 -8.27 -10.13
CA LEU A 128 5.67 -8.36 -10.80
C LEU A 128 4.58 -7.52 -10.12
N VAL A 129 4.53 -7.56 -8.78
CA VAL A 129 3.61 -6.74 -7.99
C VAL A 129 3.90 -5.27 -8.21
N GLN A 130 5.17 -4.85 -8.14
CA GLN A 130 5.57 -3.46 -8.37
C GLN A 130 5.21 -2.97 -9.77
N LYS A 131 5.49 -3.76 -10.81
CA LYS A 131 5.12 -3.41 -12.19
C LYS A 131 3.61 -3.27 -12.36
N THR A 132 2.84 -4.19 -11.78
CA THR A 132 1.37 -4.17 -11.87
C THR A 132 0.78 -2.99 -11.11
N ALA A 133 1.29 -2.71 -9.90
CA ALA A 133 0.88 -1.60 -9.07
C ALA A 133 1.20 -0.26 -9.74
N ALA A 134 2.41 -0.10 -10.27
CA ALA A 134 2.84 1.08 -11.02
C ALA A 134 1.96 1.31 -12.26
N LYS A 135 1.65 0.25 -13.03
CA LYS A 135 0.76 0.37 -14.20
C LYS A 135 -0.62 0.90 -13.82
N LYS A 136 -1.23 0.35 -12.77
CA LYS A 136 -2.56 0.78 -12.28
C LYS A 136 -2.52 2.21 -11.75
N LEU A 137 -1.48 2.55 -10.98
CA LEU A 137 -1.32 3.90 -10.44
C LEU A 137 -1.14 4.93 -11.56
N ASN A 138 -0.30 4.64 -12.56
CA ASN A 138 -0.10 5.53 -13.71
C ASN A 138 -1.39 5.74 -14.51
N GLN A 139 -2.18 4.68 -14.68
CA GLN A 139 -3.50 4.79 -15.31
C GLN A 139 -4.41 5.72 -14.49
N PHE A 140 -4.51 5.51 -13.18
CA PHE A 140 -5.30 6.36 -12.30
C PHE A 140 -4.84 7.82 -12.32
N MET A 141 -3.52 8.06 -12.29
CA MET A 141 -2.94 9.40 -12.39
C MET A 141 -3.34 10.10 -13.69
N LYS A 142 -3.26 9.40 -14.82
CA LYS A 142 -3.66 9.92 -16.13
C LYS A 142 -5.16 10.27 -16.17
N GLU A 143 -6.01 9.42 -15.59
CA GLU A 143 -7.46 9.63 -15.53
C GLU A 143 -7.86 10.79 -14.61
N LYS A 144 -7.06 11.10 -13.59
CA LYS A 144 -7.37 12.12 -12.56
C LYS A 144 -6.54 13.41 -12.66
N GLY A 145 -5.59 13.49 -13.58
CA GLY A 145 -4.80 14.71 -13.82
C GLY A 145 -3.77 15.01 -12.74
N TYR A 146 -2.99 14.00 -12.35
CA TYR A 146 -1.86 14.14 -11.39
C TYR A 146 -0.51 14.41 -12.06
#